data_AF-A0A2E2BCD8-F1
#
_entry.id   AF-A0A2E2BCD8-F1
#
_cell.length_a   1.000
_cell.length_b   1.000
_cell.length_c   1.000
_cell.angle_alpha   90.00
_cell.angle_beta   90.00
_cell.angle_gamma   90.00
#
_symmetry.space_group_name_H-M   'P 1'
#
loop_
_entity.id
_entity.type
_entity.pdbx_description
1 polymer ?
#
loop_
_entity_poly.entity_id
_entity_poly.type
_entity_poly.pdbx_seq_one_letter_code
_entity_poly.pdbx_strand_id
1 'polypeptide(L)'
;FDVPATFEAMVERGLVIHGSPDTVNRKLEVLLKQLPVDNFWMFIYNHMPHDACMKSLELLTEKVWPNFTDKINPSSSAKVASA
;
A
#
# COMPACT_ATOMS: atom_id res chain seq x y z
N PHE A 1 25.57 10.86 8.60
CA PHE A 1 25.76 9.61 7.86
C PHE A 1 24.78 9.62 6.71
N ASP A 2 25.29 9.63 5.48
CA ASP A 2 24.44 9.59 4.29
C ASP A 2 23.99 8.14 4.05
N VAL A 3 22.68 7.94 4.03
CA VAL A 3 22.10 6.64 3.68
C VAL A 3 22.13 6.51 2.16
N PRO A 4 22.70 5.43 1.60
CA PRO A 4 22.68 5.21 0.17
C PRO A 4 21.25 5.22 -0.37
N ALA A 5 21.02 5.93 -1.48
CA ALA A 5 19.74 5.99 -2.17
C ALA A 5 19.54 4.74 -3.06
N THR A 6 19.75 3.55 -2.50
CA THR A 6 19.57 2.26 -3.18
C THR A 6 18.19 1.68 -2.88
N PHE A 7 17.70 0.80 -3.75
CA PHE A 7 16.41 0.14 -3.54
C PHE A 7 16.42 -0.69 -2.25
N GLU A 8 17.51 -1.43 -2.01
CA GLU A 8 17.71 -2.28 -0.84
C GLU A 8 17.65 -1.47 0.46
N ALA A 9 18.32 -0.31 0.50
CA ALA A 9 18.29 0.57 1.67
C ALA A 9 16.87 1.14 1.92
N MET A 10 16.08 1.39 0.86
CA MET A 10 14.68 1.80 1.02
C MET A 10 13.80 0.65 1.53
N VAL A 11 14.04 -0.57 1.04
CA VAL A 11 13.33 -1.78 1.47
C VAL A 11 13.59 -2.09 2.95
N GLU A 12 14.86 -2.10 3.37
CA GLU A 12 15.26 -2.37 4.76
C GLU A 12 14.63 -1.38 5.74
N ARG A 13 14.44 -0.13 5.30
CA ARG A 13 13.82 0.94 6.10
C ARG A 13 12.29 0.93 6.07
N GLY A 14 11.67 -0.01 5.36
CA GLY A 14 10.21 -0.12 5.26
C GLY A 14 9.56 0.96 4.39
N LEU A 15 10.32 1.64 3.53
CA LEU A 15 9.79 2.69 2.65
C LEU A 15 9.11 2.12 1.40
N VAL A 16 9.24 0.82 1.14
CA VAL A 16 8.66 0.15 -0.04
C VAL A 16 7.93 -1.11 0.37
N ILE A 17 6.68 -1.24 -0.06
CA ILE A 17 5.92 -2.49 -0.01
C ILE A 17 6.04 -3.17 -1.37
N HIS A 18 6.80 -4.27 -1.43
CA HIS A 18 7.07 -5.01 -2.66
C HIS A 18 7.13 -6.52 -2.38
N GLY A 19 6.98 -7.32 -3.45
CA GLY A 19 7.08 -8.77 -3.44
C GLY A 19 5.98 -9.43 -4.26
N SER A 20 5.75 -10.72 -4.01
CA SER A 20 4.57 -11.44 -4.51
C SER A 20 3.27 -10.89 -3.91
N PRO A 21 2.10 -11.17 -4.49
CA PRO A 21 0.81 -10.81 -3.89
C PRO A 21 0.68 -11.26 -2.43
N ASP A 22 1.10 -12.49 -2.10
CA ASP A 22 1.05 -13.01 -0.72
C ASP A 22 1.95 -12.21 0.23
N THR A 23 3.15 -11.84 -0.23
CA THR A 23 4.08 -11.01 0.55
C THR A 23 3.49 -9.63 0.83
N VAL A 24 2.89 -9.01 -0.20
CA VAL A 24 2.27 -7.68 -0.09
C VAL A 24 1.06 -7.73 0.85
N ASN A 25 0.20 -8.74 0.74
CA ASN A 25 -0.93 -8.96 1.65
C ASN A 25 -0.46 -9.03 3.12
N ARG A 26 0.55 -9.85 3.43
CA ARG A 26 1.07 -9.94 4.81
C ARG A 26 1.63 -8.62 5.33
N LYS A 27 2.38 -7.88 4.48
CA LYS A 27 2.92 -6.56 4.84
C LYS A 27 1.81 -5.56 5.14
N LEU A 28 0.78 -5.49 4.28
CA LEU A 28 -0.37 -4.60 4.48
C LEU A 28 -1.21 -4.99 5.69
N GLU A 29 -1.42 -6.28 5.93
CA GLU A 29 -2.15 -6.75 7.11
C GLU A 29 -1.49 -6.30 8.42
N VAL A 30 -0.15 -6.42 8.51
CA VAL A 30 0.61 -5.92 9.66
C VAL A 30 0.47 -4.40 9.78
N LEU A 31 0.64 -3.67 8.69
CA LEU A 31 0.61 -2.21 8.68
C LEU A 31 -0.76 -1.65 9.09
N LEU A 32 -1.85 -2.18 8.52
CA LEU A 32 -3.22 -1.73 8.78
C LEU A 32 -3.73 -2.14 10.17
N LYS A 33 -3.13 -3.15 10.82
CA LYS A 33 -3.40 -3.46 12.23
C LYS A 33 -2.68 -2.50 13.18
N GLN A 34 -1.50 -2.00 12.78
CA GLN A 34 -0.67 -1.12 13.61
C GLN A 34 -1.07 0.35 13.49
N LEU A 35 -1.57 0.77 12.32
CA LEU A 35 -1.89 2.17 12.03
C LEU A 35 -3.40 2.33 11.79
N PRO A 36 -4.10 3.21 12.54
CA PRO A 36 -5.52 3.49 12.33
C PRO A 36 -5.70 4.41 11.12
N VAL A 37 -5.65 3.84 9.92
CA VAL A 37 -5.75 4.60 8.66
C VAL A 37 -7.07 4.32 7.95
N ASP A 38 -7.73 5.39 7.49
CA ASP A 38 -8.94 5.30 6.66
C ASP A 38 -8.60 5.22 5.16
N ASN A 39 -7.44 5.73 4.77
CA ASN A 39 -7.01 5.84 3.38
C ASN A 39 -5.57 5.35 3.22
N PHE A 40 -5.30 4.67 2.10
CA PHE A 40 -3.97 4.21 1.74
C PHE A 40 -3.52 4.90 0.45
N TRP A 41 -2.44 5.69 0.52
CA TRP A 41 -1.86 6.34 -0.65
C TRP A 41 -0.71 5.50 -1.20
N MET A 42 -0.85 5.07 -2.45
CA MET A 42 0.20 4.38 -3.19
C MET A 42 0.94 5.35 -4.12
N PHE A 43 2.27 5.39 -4.00
CA PHE A 43 3.15 6.06 -4.95
C PHE A 43 3.84 5.04 -5.84
N ILE A 44 3.94 5.35 -7.13
CA ILE A 44 4.69 4.57 -8.11
C ILE A 44 5.88 5.42 -8.54
N TYR A 45 7.07 4.83 -8.57
CA TYR A 45 8.27 5.54 -8.99
C TYR A 45 8.18 5.96 -10.46
N ASN A 46 8.79 7.11 -10.76
CA ASN A 46 8.94 7.58 -12.13
C ASN A 46 9.77 6.58 -12.95
N HIS A 47 9.53 6.54 -14.27
CA HIS A 47 10.26 5.70 -15.22
C HIS A 47 10.15 4.18 -14.99
N MET A 48 9.13 3.72 -14.26
CA MET A 48 8.80 2.29 -14.22
C MET A 48 8.45 1.80 -15.64
N PRO A 49 8.99 0.63 -16.08
CA PRO A 49 8.58 0.02 -17.34
C PRO A 49 7.07 -0.18 -17.37
N HIS A 50 6.42 0.31 -18.42
CA HIS A 50 4.96 0.40 -18.48
C HIS A 50 4.28 -0.94 -18.24
N ASP A 51 4.67 -1.98 -18.99
CA ASP A 51 4.04 -3.30 -18.92
C ASP A 51 4.20 -3.93 -17.53
N ALA A 52 5.35 -3.77 -16.90
CA ALA A 52 5.59 -4.24 -15.54
C ALA A 52 4.76 -3.48 -14.51
N CYS A 53 4.62 -2.16 -14.69
CA CYS A 53 3.76 -1.32 -13.86
C CYS A 53 2.28 -1.74 -13.98
N MET A 54 1.79 -1.93 -15.21
CA MET A 54 0.43 -2.36 -15.47
C MET A 54 0.16 -3.76 -14.89
N LYS A 55 1.11 -4.70 -15.03
CA LYS A 55 0.97 -6.01 -14.41
C LYS A 55 0.96 -5.94 -12.88
N SER A 56 1.77 -5.06 -12.28
CA SER A 56 1.75 -4.83 -10.84
C SER A 56 0.40 -4.27 -10.38
N LEU A 57 -0.17 -3.32 -11.13
CA LEU A 57 -1.47 -2.75 -10.84
C LEU A 57 -2.59 -3.80 -10.94
N GLU A 58 -2.59 -4.61 -12.00
CA GLU A 58 -3.53 -5.73 -12.17
C GLU A 58 -3.50 -6.67 -10.96
N LEU A 59 -2.30 -7.14 -10.57
CA LEU A 59 -2.12 -8.02 -9.42
C LEU A 59 -2.56 -7.38 -8.11
N LEU A 60 -2.27 -6.09 -7.91
CA LEU A 60 -2.74 -5.37 -6.73
C LEU A 60 -4.27 -5.33 -6.68
N THR A 61 -4.93 -4.99 -7.78
CA THR A 61 -6.39 -4.89 -7.86
C THR A 61 -7.10 -6.23 -7.74
N GLU A 62 -6.51 -7.31 -8.27
CA GLU A 62 -7.16 -8.62 -8.28
C GLU A 62 -6.82 -9.51 -7.08
N LYS A 63 -5.62 -9.37 -6.52
CA LYS A 63 -5.07 -10.32 -5.54
C LYS A 63 -4.76 -9.71 -4.17
N VAL A 64 -4.71 -8.38 -4.06
CA VAL A 64 -4.34 -7.69 -2.82
C VAL A 64 -5.51 -6.90 -2.26
N TRP A 65 -5.99 -5.89 -2.98
CA TRP A 65 -7.01 -4.98 -2.48
C TRP A 65 -8.32 -5.64 -2.04
N PRO A 66 -8.83 -6.69 -2.71
CA PRO A 66 -10.03 -7.39 -2.26
C PRO A 66 -9.94 -7.96 -0.83
N ASN A 67 -8.73 -8.16 -0.28
CA ASN A 67 -8.55 -8.66 1.09
C ASN A 67 -8.65 -7.55 2.16
N PHE A 68 -8.77 -6.28 1.75
CA PHE A 68 -8.77 -5.12 2.65
C PHE A 68 -9.99 -4.19 2.46
N THR A 69 -10.98 -4.59 1.66
CA THR A 69 -12.18 -3.78 1.36
C THR A 69 -13.15 -3.67 2.53
N ASP A 70 -13.25 -4.72 3.35
CA ASP A 70 -14.33 -4.88 4.34
C ASP A 70 -14.16 -3.97 5.57
N LYS A 71 -13.00 -3.31 5.68
CA LYS A 71 -12.64 -2.42 6.79
C LYS A 71 -12.67 -0.94 6.42
N ILE A 72 -13.01 -0.60 5.18
CA ILE A 72 -13.28 0.78 4.77
C ILE A 72 -14.67 1.14 5.30
N ASN A 73 -14.76 1.39 6.60
CA ASN A 73 -15.89 2.11 7.16
C ASN A 73 -15.69 3.58 6.76
N PRO A 74 -16.65 4.24 6.10
CA PRO A 74 -16.57 5.67 5.89
C PRO A 74 -16.51 6.33 7.27
N SER A 75 -15.34 6.83 7.67
CA SER A 75 -15.16 7.55 8.94
C SER A 75 -15.99 8.84 9.02
N SER A 76 -16.74 9.14 7.95
CA SER A 76 -17.61 10.28 7.74
C SER A 76 -19.10 10.02 7.97
N SER A 77 -19.59 8.79 8.15
CA SER A 77 -21.03 8.58 8.44
C SER A 77 -21.49 9.18 9.77
N ALA A 78 -20.57 9.37 10.73
CA ALA A 78 -20.87 9.99 12.02
C ALA A 78 -20.54 11.49 12.10
N LYS A 79 -19.70 12.03 11.21
CA LYS A 79 -19.20 13.42 11.31
C LYS A 79 -19.92 14.45 10.43
N VAL A 80 -20.80 14.01 9.52
CA VAL A 80 -21.54 14.91 8.61
C VAL A 80 -22.96 15.22 9.11
N ALA A 81 -23.43 14.54 10.17
CA ALA A 81 -24.77 14.75 10.74
C ALA A 81 -24.83 15.89 11.79
N SER A 82 -23.77 16.69 11.95
CA SER A 82 -23.68 17.72 13.00
C SER A 82 -23.18 19.09 12.51
N ALA A 83 -23.55 19.50 11.29
CA ALA A 83 -23.33 20.86 10.82
C ALA A 83 -24.65 21.46 10.30
#